data_AF-A0A968Q5F1-F1
#
_entry.id   AF-A0A968Q5F1-F1
#
_cell.length_a   1.000
_cell.length_b   1.000
_cell.length_c   1.000
_cell.angle_alpha   90.00
_cell.angle_beta   90.00
_cell.angle_gamma   90.00
#
_symmetry.space_group_name_H-M   'P 1'
#
loop_
_entity.id
_entity.type
_entity.pdbx_description
1 polymer ?
#
loop_
_entity_poly.entity_id
_entity_poly.type
_entity_poly.pdbx_seq_one_letter_code
_entity_poly.pdbx_strand_id
1 'polypeptide(L)'
;MRNPNQRLIRILGLGWLAFLGLGVGLRQAFTSPAITVIIDRSYCAPTQWQPLAEEYAALYEQQAQQRIKIDQVIYVSDLGQEVATEIPTPEQIKALSTFGRFNEAQLNQAIAAQPEAEVLSCSEF
;
A
#
# COMPACT_ATOMS: atom_id res chain seq x y z
N MET A 1 15.52 12.53 -58.02
CA MET A 1 14.30 11.69 -58.05
C MET A 1 14.00 11.24 -56.63
N ARG A 2 12.92 11.75 -56.00
CA ARG A 2 12.61 11.51 -54.59
C ARG A 2 11.60 10.36 -54.53
N ASN A 3 12.08 9.16 -54.20
CA ASN A 3 11.28 7.94 -54.28
C ASN A 3 10.07 7.98 -53.31
N PRO A 4 8.82 7.89 -53.80
CA PRO A 4 7.62 7.99 -52.96
C PRO A 4 7.56 6.93 -51.85
N ASN A 5 8.18 5.77 -52.06
CA ASN A 5 8.26 4.67 -51.08
C ASN A 5 9.00 5.05 -49.78
N GLN A 6 10.02 5.93 -49.85
CA GLN A 6 10.74 6.36 -48.64
C GLN A 6 9.88 7.26 -47.73
N ARG A 7 8.91 7.97 -48.29
CA ARG A 7 8.01 8.84 -47.54
C ARG A 7 6.97 8.01 -46.77
N LEU A 8 6.48 6.96 -47.40
CA LEU A 8 5.55 5.98 -46.79
C LEU A 8 6.21 5.22 -45.62
N ILE A 9 7.45 4.74 -45.81
CA ILE A 9 8.19 4.04 -44.76
C ILE A 9 8.47 4.96 -43.56
N ARG A 10 8.79 6.25 -43.80
CA ARG A 10 8.99 7.22 -42.72
C ARG A 10 7.70 7.50 -41.94
N ILE A 11 6.56 7.60 -42.61
CA ILE A 11 5.26 7.84 -41.95
C ILE A 11 4.85 6.61 -41.14
N LEU A 12 5.01 5.39 -41.68
CA LEU A 12 4.75 4.16 -40.94
C LEU A 12 5.70 4.01 -39.74
N GLY A 13 6.99 4.28 -39.91
CA GLY A 13 7.97 4.21 -38.82
C GLY A 13 7.69 5.22 -37.71
N LEU A 14 7.30 6.46 -38.07
CA LEU A 14 6.89 7.49 -37.10
C LEU A 14 5.58 7.12 -36.39
N GLY A 15 4.61 6.54 -37.10
CA GLY A 15 3.36 6.06 -36.51
C GLY A 15 3.60 4.95 -35.48
N TRP A 16 4.47 4.00 -35.79
CA TRP A 16 4.88 2.93 -34.86
C TRP A 16 5.68 3.45 -33.66
N LEU A 17 6.59 4.41 -33.87
CA LEU A 17 7.34 5.05 -32.78
C LEU A 17 6.41 5.83 -31.84
N ALA A 18 5.42 6.54 -32.39
CA ALA A 18 4.43 7.25 -31.59
C ALA A 18 3.57 6.26 -30.78
N PHE A 19 3.16 5.14 -31.38
CA PHE A 19 2.36 4.10 -30.70
C PHE A 19 3.15 3.39 -29.60
N LEU A 20 4.43 3.05 -29.84
CA LEU A 20 5.32 2.45 -28.84
C LEU A 20 5.63 3.43 -27.71
N GLY A 21 5.86 4.71 -28.03
CA GLY A 21 6.07 5.76 -27.04
C GLY A 21 4.86 5.95 -26.11
N LEU A 22 3.65 5.96 -26.68
CA LEU A 22 2.40 6.05 -25.91
C LEU A 22 2.16 4.81 -25.04
N GLY A 23 2.42 3.61 -25.56
CA GLY A 23 2.28 2.37 -24.80
C GLY A 23 3.24 2.26 -23.61
N VAL A 24 4.49 2.71 -23.77
CA VAL A 24 5.48 2.74 -22.68
C VAL A 24 5.15 3.82 -21.65
N GLY A 25 4.72 5.01 -22.11
CA GLY A 25 4.34 6.12 -21.23
C GLY A 25 3.18 5.80 -20.30
N LEU A 26 2.17 5.07 -20.78
CA LEU A 26 1.04 4.63 -19.94
C LEU A 26 1.49 3.64 -18.87
N ARG A 27 2.39 2.71 -19.19
CA ARG A 27 2.84 1.70 -18.23
C ARG A 27 3.64 2.30 -17.06
N GLN A 28 4.41 3.36 -17.29
CA GLN A 28 5.15 4.05 -16.23
C GLN A 28 4.27 4.95 -15.35
N ALA A 29 3.12 5.41 -15.86
CA ALA A 29 2.21 6.25 -15.08
C ALA A 29 1.37 5.47 -14.05
N PHE A 30 1.23 4.15 -14.21
CA PHE A 30 0.43 3.29 -13.32
C PHE A 30 1.29 2.44 -12.38
N THR A 31 2.29 3.03 -11.72
CA THR A 31 2.86 2.42 -10.51
C THR A 31 1.88 2.57 -9.36
N SER A 32 1.38 1.44 -8.84
CA SER A 32 0.49 1.43 -7.68
C SER A 32 1.18 2.12 -6.49
N PRO A 33 0.51 3.04 -5.77
CA PRO A 33 1.08 3.67 -4.59
C PRO A 33 1.45 2.61 -3.55
N ALA A 34 2.69 2.67 -3.08
CA ALA A 34 3.15 1.87 -1.97
C ALA A 34 2.76 2.55 -0.66
N ILE A 35 2.15 1.80 0.26
CA ILE A 35 1.73 2.29 1.57
C ILE A 35 2.35 1.44 2.68
N THR A 36 2.64 2.08 3.80
CA THR A 36 2.92 1.40 5.06
C THR A 36 1.63 1.31 5.85
N VAL A 37 1.34 0.19 6.51
CA VAL A 37 0.20 0.11 7.43
C VAL A 37 0.72 0.07 8.86
N ILE A 38 0.32 1.04 9.67
CA ILE A 38 0.61 1.08 11.10
C ILE A 38 -0.61 0.53 11.83
N ILE A 39 -0.44 -0.56 12.57
CA ILE A 39 -1.50 -1.19 13.36
C ILE A 39 -1.18 -1.01 14.83
N ASP A 40 -2.04 -0.33 15.55
CA ASP A 40 -1.98 -0.31 17.00
C ASP A 40 -2.49 -1.65 17.56
N ARG A 41 -1.58 -2.40 18.19
CA ARG A 41 -1.82 -3.70 18.81
C ARG A 41 -2.08 -3.57 20.31
N SER A 42 -2.27 -2.35 20.83
CA SER A 42 -2.70 -2.14 22.21
C SER A 42 -4.01 -2.90 22.51
N TYR A 43 -4.25 -3.19 23.80
CA TYR A 43 -5.42 -3.98 24.18
C TYR A 43 -6.72 -3.39 23.62
N CYS A 44 -7.43 -4.22 22.86
CA CYS A 44 -8.63 -3.86 22.16
C CYS A 44 -9.68 -4.95 22.34
N ALA A 45 -10.92 -4.57 22.66
CA ALA A 45 -12.00 -5.54 22.80
C ALA A 45 -12.26 -6.24 21.45
N PRO A 46 -12.65 -7.53 21.41
CA PRO A 46 -12.89 -8.24 20.16
C PRO A 46 -13.89 -7.54 19.23
N THR A 47 -14.88 -6.85 19.81
CA THR A 47 -15.88 -6.06 19.07
C THR A 47 -15.31 -4.83 18.36
N GLN A 48 -14.19 -4.29 18.85
CA GLN A 48 -13.47 -3.16 18.25
C GLN A 48 -12.34 -3.63 17.33
N TRP A 49 -11.74 -4.78 17.63
CA TRP A 49 -10.68 -5.36 16.80
C TRP A 49 -11.21 -5.91 15.47
N GLN A 50 -12.41 -6.50 15.50
CA GLN A 50 -13.04 -7.08 14.31
C GLN A 50 -13.17 -6.09 13.14
N PRO A 51 -13.75 -4.87 13.31
CA PRO A 51 -13.82 -3.90 12.21
C PRO A 51 -12.46 -3.41 11.73
N LEU A 52 -11.48 -3.24 12.64
CA LEU A 52 -10.10 -2.89 12.26
C LEU A 52 -9.48 -3.97 11.37
N ALA A 53 -9.65 -5.24 11.73
CA ALA A 53 -9.17 -6.36 10.94
C ALA A 53 -9.90 -6.48 9.58
N GLU A 54 -11.15 -6.03 9.49
CA GLU A 54 -11.90 -5.92 8.22
C GLU A 54 -11.39 -4.77 7.35
N GLU A 55 -11.03 -3.64 7.94
CA GLU A 55 -10.40 -2.52 7.24
C GLU A 55 -9.04 -2.92 6.66
N TYR A 56 -8.21 -3.63 7.43
CA TYR A 56 -7.00 -4.24 6.92
C TYR A 56 -7.27 -5.23 5.77
N ALA A 57 -8.32 -6.06 5.89
CA ALA A 57 -8.71 -6.98 4.83
C ALA A 57 -9.06 -6.24 3.53
N ALA A 58 -9.73 -5.09 3.61
CA ALA A 58 -10.04 -4.26 2.47
C ALA A 58 -8.78 -3.70 1.80
N LEU A 59 -7.78 -3.26 2.56
CA LEU A 59 -6.47 -2.84 2.02
C LEU A 59 -5.76 -4.01 1.32
N TYR A 60 -5.80 -5.20 1.93
CA TYR A 60 -5.21 -6.39 1.35
C TYR A 60 -5.88 -6.79 0.02
N GLU A 61 -7.20 -6.65 -0.09
CA GLU A 61 -7.93 -6.84 -1.35
C GLU A 61 -7.56 -5.79 -2.40
N GLN A 62 -7.39 -4.52 -2.01
CA GLN A 62 -6.92 -3.47 -2.90
C GLN A 62 -5.52 -3.77 -3.45
N GLN A 63 -4.64 -4.37 -2.64
CA GLN A 63 -3.36 -4.89 -3.09
C GLN A 63 -3.52 -6.00 -4.13
N ALA A 64 -4.43 -6.95 -3.90
CA ALA A 64 -4.71 -8.01 -4.88
C ALA A 64 -5.23 -7.45 -6.22
N GLN A 65 -5.96 -6.34 -6.17
CA GLN A 65 -6.43 -5.60 -7.36
C GLN A 65 -5.37 -4.65 -7.96
N GLN A 66 -4.13 -4.66 -7.46
CA GLN A 66 -3.04 -3.79 -7.89
C GLN A 66 -3.36 -2.29 -7.76
N ARG A 67 -4.29 -1.92 -6.88
CA ARG A 67 -4.63 -0.50 -6.62
C ARG A 67 -3.64 0.15 -5.67
N ILE A 68 -3.14 -0.63 -4.71
CA ILE A 68 -2.12 -0.22 -3.74
C ILE A 68 -1.08 -1.33 -3.63
N LYS A 69 0.06 -1.05 -2.99
CA LYS A 69 1.03 -2.06 -2.57
C LYS A 69 1.31 -1.83 -1.09
N ILE A 70 1.00 -2.81 -0.23
CA ILE A 70 1.41 -2.76 1.17
C ILE A 70 2.90 -3.13 1.20
N ASP A 71 3.75 -2.18 1.55
CA ASP A 71 5.20 -2.37 1.56
C ASP A 71 5.68 -3.00 2.87
N GLN A 72 5.06 -2.60 3.98
CA GLN A 72 5.33 -3.14 5.32
C GLN A 72 4.14 -2.91 6.25
N VAL A 73 4.08 -3.71 7.31
CA VAL A 73 3.13 -3.53 8.42
C VAL A 73 3.91 -3.32 9.71
N ILE A 74 3.58 -2.27 10.46
CA ILE A 74 4.24 -1.91 11.72
C ILE A 74 3.23 -2.04 12.85
N TYR A 75 3.48 -2.92 13.80
CA TYR A 75 2.70 -3.02 15.03
C TYR A 75 3.23 -2.03 16.06
N VAL A 76 2.34 -1.27 16.68
CA VAL A 76 2.68 -0.31 17.74
C VAL A 76 1.92 -0.68 19.01
N SER A 77 2.58 -0.57 20.16
CA SER A 77 1.97 -0.73 21.49
C SER A 77 2.83 0.00 22.53
N ASP A 78 2.40 0.06 23.79
CA ASP A 78 3.26 0.52 24.88
C ASP A 78 4.54 -0.31 25.07
N LEU A 79 4.55 -1.56 24.60
CA LEU A 79 5.71 -2.45 24.64
C LEU A 79 6.77 -2.12 23.57
N GLY A 80 6.45 -1.28 22.58
CA GLY A 80 7.35 -0.91 21.50
C GLY A 80 6.70 -0.97 20.12
N GLN A 81 7.55 -0.75 19.11
CA GLN A 81 7.22 -0.89 17.69
C GLN A 81 7.85 -2.16 17.14
N GLU A 82 7.08 -2.94 16.39
CA GLU A 82 7.51 -4.20 15.78
C GLU A 82 7.13 -4.18 14.29
N VAL A 83 8.12 -4.25 13.40
CA VAL A 83 7.87 -4.38 11.97
C VAL A 83 7.62 -5.84 11.65
N ALA A 84 6.51 -6.13 10.98
CA ALA A 84 6.20 -7.48 10.54
C ALA A 84 7.23 -7.94 9.49
N THR A 85 7.78 -9.14 9.68
CA THR A 85 8.77 -9.73 8.75
C THR A 85 8.19 -9.94 7.36
N GLU A 86 6.90 -10.26 7.29
CA GLU A 86 6.14 -10.46 6.06
C GLU A 86 4.80 -9.72 6.19
N ILE A 87 4.18 -9.37 5.06
CA ILE A 87 2.84 -8.76 5.06
C ILE A 87 1.84 -9.81 5.58
N PRO A 88 1.24 -9.59 6.76
CA PRO A 88 0.36 -10.56 7.38
C PRO A 88 -0.92 -10.72 6.55
N THR A 89 -1.48 -11.92 6.52
CA THR A 89 -2.80 -12.13 5.90
C THR A 89 -3.90 -11.55 6.79
N PRO A 90 -5.08 -11.22 6.23
CA PRO A 90 -6.21 -10.75 7.02
C PRO A 90 -6.61 -11.71 8.15
N GLU A 91 -6.46 -13.02 7.95
CA GLU A 91 -6.74 -14.04 8.97
C GLU A 91 -5.72 -13.99 10.11
N GLN A 92 -4.45 -13.70 9.82
CA GLN A 92 -3.41 -13.51 10.83
C GLN A 92 -3.67 -12.25 11.66
N ILE A 93 -4.11 -11.15 11.03
CA ILE A 93 -4.55 -9.94 11.75
C ILE A 93 -5.79 -10.23 12.62
N LYS A 94 -6.78 -10.98 12.12
CA LYS A 94 -7.95 -11.36 12.93
C LYS A 94 -7.59 -12.22 14.14
N ALA A 95 -6.63 -13.12 14.00
CA ALA A 95 -6.17 -14.01 15.06
C ALA A 95 -5.11 -13.38 16.00
N LEU A 96 -4.62 -12.18 15.66
CA LEU A 96 -3.62 -11.49 16.45
C LEU A 96 -4.19 -11.12 17.81
N SER A 97 -3.40 -11.40 18.84
CA SER A 97 -3.78 -11.06 20.20
C SER A 97 -3.35 -9.62 20.50
N THR A 98 -4.31 -8.80 20.93
CA THR A 98 -4.09 -7.40 21.31
C THR A 98 -3.71 -7.34 22.78
N PHE A 99 -2.58 -6.69 23.08
CA PHE A 99 -2.01 -6.66 24.43
C PHE A 99 -1.36 -5.30 24.70
N GLY A 100 -1.20 -4.98 25.99
CA GLY A 100 -0.60 -3.73 26.40
C GLY A 100 -1.59 -2.58 26.44
N ARG A 101 -1.07 -1.35 26.49
CA ARG A 101 -1.85 -0.11 26.58
C ARG A 101 -1.59 0.77 25.36
N PHE A 102 -2.59 1.57 25.02
CA PHE A 102 -2.44 2.58 24.01
C PHE A 102 -1.34 3.57 24.41
N ASN A 103 -0.45 3.89 23.47
CA ASN A 103 0.63 4.85 23.66
C ASN A 103 0.70 5.81 22.48
N GLU A 104 0.03 6.96 22.66
CA GLU A 104 -0.07 8.01 21.66
C GLU A 104 1.31 8.52 21.20
N ALA A 105 2.28 8.64 22.13
CA ALA A 105 3.61 9.12 21.79
C ALA A 105 4.34 8.15 20.84
N GLN A 106 4.21 6.84 21.07
CA GLN A 106 4.80 5.83 20.17
C GLN A 106 4.08 5.77 18.83
N LEU A 107 2.75 5.91 18.82
CA LEU A 107 1.98 5.93 17.59
C LEU A 107 2.34 7.15 16.73
N ASN A 108 2.36 8.35 17.33
CA ASN A 108 2.78 9.58 16.67
C ASN A 108 4.23 9.51 16.18
N GLN A 109 5.11 8.82 16.90
CA GLN A 109 6.47 8.58 16.44
C GLN A 109 6.51 7.68 15.19
N ALA A 110 5.70 6.62 15.14
CA ALA A 110 5.59 5.76 13.96
C ALA A 110 5.00 6.51 12.76
N ILE A 111 3.97 7.33 12.98
CA ILE A 111 3.37 8.20 11.96
C ILE A 111 4.38 9.22 11.45
N ALA A 112 5.15 9.86 12.33
CA ALA A 112 6.18 10.80 11.94
C ALA A 112 7.32 10.14 11.14
N ALA A 113 7.61 8.87 11.41
CA ALA A 113 8.58 8.09 10.65
C ALA A 113 8.04 7.62 9.28
N GLN A 114 6.71 7.53 9.13
CA GLN A 114 6.02 7.05 7.93
C GLN A 114 4.80 7.95 7.63
N PRO A 115 5.01 9.17 7.09
CA PRO A 115 3.95 10.17 6.94
C PRO A 115 2.85 9.79 5.94
N GLU A 116 3.09 8.79 5.11
CA GLU A 116 2.16 8.23 4.12
C GLU A 116 1.57 6.89 4.56
N ALA A 117 1.72 6.54 5.85
CA ALA A 117 1.17 5.31 6.40
C ALA A 117 -0.33 5.43 6.68
N GLU A 118 -1.03 4.32 6.41
CA GLU A 118 -2.41 4.12 6.86
C GLU A 118 -2.38 3.66 8.32
N VAL A 119 -3.12 4.35 9.19
CA VAL A 119 -3.11 4.06 10.64
C VAL A 119 -4.41 3.38 11.03
N LEU A 120 -4.28 2.18 11.58
CA LEU A 120 -5.37 1.38 12.10
C LEU A 120 -5.22 1.30 13.62
N SER A 121 -6.13 1.93 14.38
CA SER A 121 -6.14 1.88 15.84
C SER A 121 -7.53 1.67 16.41
N CYS A 122 -7.59 1.00 17.56
CA CYS A 122 -8.82 0.74 18.30
C CYS A 122 -9.22 1.87 19.26
N SER A 123 -8.27 2.71 19.68
CA SER A 123 -8.57 3.87 20.50
C SER A 123 -9.02 5.00 19.58
N GLU A 124 -10.24 5.49 19.79
CA GLU A 124 -10.68 6.74 19.17
C GLU A 124 -9.67 7.84 19.51
N PHE A 125 -9.16 8.51 18.48
CA PHE A 125 -8.24 9.64 18.57
C PHE A 125 -8.91 10.87 19.20
#